data_AF-A0A925ZX36-F1
#
_entry.id   AF-A0A925ZX36-F1
#
_cell.length_a   1.000
_cell.length_b   1.000
_cell.length_c   1.000
_cell.angle_alpha   90.00
_cell.angle_beta   90.00
_cell.angle_gamma   90.00
#
_symmetry.space_group_name_H-M   'P 1'
#
loop_
_entity.id
_entity.type
_entity.pdbx_description
1 polymer ?
#
loop_
_entity_poly.entity_id
_entity_poly.type
_entity_poly.pdbx_seq_one_letter_code
_entity_poly.pdbx_strand_id
1 'polypeptide(L)' 'LEYAVARLRHQKIHAADCEACETKDGRIDQIERDLEFIGPLDQAQRQRLREIADKCPVHRTLHSEIAIRTTHKD' A
#
# COMPACT_ATOMS: atom_id res chain seq x y z
N LEU A 1 -19.22 9.10 -4.26
CA LEU A 1 -17.75 9.22 -4.24
C LEU A 1 -17.37 10.22 -5.32
N GLU A 2 -16.67 11.28 -4.96
CA GLU A 2 -16.19 12.29 -5.92
C GLU A 2 -14.74 12.01 -6.31
N TYR A 3 -13.89 11.72 -5.33
CA TYR A 3 -12.50 11.34 -5.57
C TYR A 3 -11.96 10.40 -4.49
N ALA A 4 -11.02 9.56 -4.90
CA ALA A 4 -10.25 8.70 -4.02
C ALA A 4 -8.77 9.00 -4.21
N VAL A 5 -8.04 9.14 -3.11
CA VAL A 5 -6.59 9.36 -3.11
C VAL A 5 -5.92 8.16 -2.49
N ALA A 6 -4.90 7.63 -3.18
CA ALA A 6 -4.03 6.60 -2.64
C ALA A 6 -2.61 7.14 -2.56
N ARG A 7 -2.07 7.22 -1.34
CA ARG A 7 -0.67 7.62 -1.10
C ARG A 7 0.12 6.40 -0.70
N LEU A 8 1.29 6.25 -1.32
CA LEU A 8 2.25 5.19 -1.02
C LEU A 8 3.50 5.83 -0.45
N ARG A 9 3.96 5.33 0.70
CA ARG A 9 5.29 5.65 1.23
C ARG A 9 6.11 4.38 1.24
N HIS A 10 7.32 4.46 0.72
CA HIS A 10 8.29 3.37 0.75
C HIS A 10 9.48 3.80 1.59
N GLN A 11 9.88 2.94 2.52
CA GLN A 11 11.02 3.17 3.39
C GLN A 11 11.72 1.85 3.72
N LYS A 12 12.97 1.96 4.16
CA LYS A 12 13.74 0.81 4.63
C LYS A 12 13.81 0.83 6.15
N ILE A 13 13.17 -0.12 6.81
CA ILE A 13 13.12 -0.20 8.28
C ILE A 13 13.95 -1.37 8.79
N HIS A 14 14.28 -1.39 10.10
CA HIS A 14 14.83 -2.59 10.70
C HIS A 14 13.73 -3.65 10.82
N ALA A 15 14.09 -4.91 10.57
CA ALA A 15 13.15 -6.03 10.64
C ALA A 15 12.51 -6.16 12.03
N ALA A 16 13.24 -5.82 13.09
CA ALA A 16 12.75 -5.77 14.47
C ALA A 16 11.62 -4.76 14.69
N ASP A 17 11.56 -3.70 13.87
CA ASP A 17 10.51 -2.67 13.94
C ASP A 17 9.25 -3.06 13.14
N CYS A 18 9.27 -4.21 12.46
CA CYS A 18 8.10 -4.72 11.75
C CYS A 18 7.40 -5.82 12.56
N GLU A 19 6.28 -5.45 13.19
CA GLU A 19 5.47 -6.39 13.98
C GLU A 19 4.96 -7.57 13.14
N ALA A 20 4.53 -7.31 11.90
CA ALA A 20 3.88 -8.29 11.02
C ALA A 20 4.83 -9.06 10.06
N CYS A 21 6.13 -8.78 10.05
CA CYS A 21 7.06 -9.40 9.11
C CYS A 21 7.61 -10.73 9.63
N GLU A 22 7.76 -11.72 8.75
CA GLU A 22 8.40 -13.01 9.08
C GLU A 22 9.91 -12.87 9.28
N THR A 23 10.57 -12.04 8.47
CA THR A 23 11.98 -11.70 8.64
C THR A 23 12.14 -10.85 9.90
N LYS A 24 12.98 -11.31 10.84
CA LYS A 24 13.24 -10.62 12.12
C LYS A 24 14.63 -9.97 12.21
N ASP A 25 15.54 -10.30 11.29
CA ASP A 25 16.89 -9.75 11.23
C ASP A 25 17.14 -8.94 9.96
N GLY A 26 17.99 -7.92 10.05
CA GLY A 26 18.39 -7.09 8.92
C GLY A 26 17.46 -5.90 8.64
N ARG A 27 17.45 -5.46 7.38
CA ARG A 27 16.65 -4.33 6.89
C ARG A 27 15.64 -4.84 5.86
N ILE A 28 14.40 -4.36 5.97
CA ILE A 28 13.32 -4.71 5.05
C ILE A 28 12.74 -3.47 4.39
N ASP A 29 12.17 -3.65 3.20
CA ASP A 29 11.40 -2.63 2.52
C ASP A 29 9.96 -2.64 3.05
N GLN A 30 9.55 -1.54 3.67
CA GLN A 30 8.18 -1.32 4.13
C GLN A 30 7.49 -0.36 3.16
N ILE A 31 6.29 -0.74 2.74
CA ILE A 31 5.41 0.12 1.95
C ILE A 31 4.15 0.38 2.76
N GLU A 32 3.93 1.64 3.13
CA GLU A 32 2.73 2.10 3.80
C GLU A 32 1.74 2.67 2.78
N ARG A 33 0.46 2.53 3.10
CA ARG A 33 -0.67 2.93 2.26
C ARG A 33 -1.63 3.78 3.05
N ASP A 34 -1.94 4.95 2.51
CA ASP A 34 -2.98 5.82 3.04
C ASP A 34 -4.05 6.05 1.96
N LEU A 35 -5.31 5.86 2.33
CA LEU A 35 -6.46 5.87 1.43
C LEU A 35 -7.51 6.86 1.93
N GLU A 36 -7.79 7.84 1.11
CA GLU A 36 -8.73 8.92 1.41
C GLU A 36 -9.89 8.88 0.42
N PHE A 37 -11.13 8.86 0.92
CA PHE A 37 -12.35 8.83 0.11
C PHE A 37 -13.18 10.07 0.38
N ILE A 38 -13.40 10.89 -0.65
CA ILE A 38 -14.05 12.20 -0.51
C ILE A 38 -15.31 12.28 -1.37
N GLY A 39 -16.32 12.96 -0.81
CA GLY A 39 -17.67 13.10 -1.35
C GLY A 39 -18.74 12.72 -0.31
N PRO A 40 -20.03 12.88 -0.66
CA PRO A 40 -21.14 12.57 0.23
C PRO A 40 -21.31 11.04 0.35
N LEU A 41 -20.53 10.45 1.25
CA LEU A 41 -20.50 9.01 1.50
C LEU A 41 -21.12 8.70 2.85
N ASP A 42 -22.15 7.85 2.84
CA ASP A 42 -22.71 7.28 4.07
C ASP A 42 -21.76 6.24 4.69
N GLN A 43 -22.09 5.78 5.90
CA GLN A 43 -21.25 4.85 6.65
C GLN A 43 -21.12 3.48 5.95
N ALA A 44 -22.19 2.99 5.31
CA ALA A 44 -22.19 1.71 4.60
C ALA A 44 -21.31 1.78 3.34
N GLN A 45 -21.37 2.89 2.60
CA GLN A 45 -20.53 3.17 1.44
C GLN A 45 -19.06 3.29 1.84
N ARG A 46 -18.75 4.01 2.93
CA ARG A 46 -17.38 4.09 3.47
C ARG A 46 -16.85 2.72 3.88
N GLN A 47 -17.69 1.90 4.52
CA GLN A 47 -17.30 0.54 4.92
C GLN A 47 -17.02 -0.34 3.70
N ARG A 48 -17.89 -0.27 2.69
CA ARG A 48 -17.70 -1.02 1.45
C ARG A 48 -16.44 -0.60 0.70
N LEU A 49 -16.12 0.68 0.67
CA LEU A 49 -14.89 1.19 0.06
C LEU A 49 -13.64 0.71 0.81
N ARG A 50 -13.70 0.62 2.15
CA ARG A 50 -12.63 -0.01 2.95
C ARG A 50 -12.44 -1.49 2.61
N GLU A 51 -13.52 -2.27 2.53
CA GLU A 51 -13.44 -3.69 2.13
C GLU A 51 -12.85 -3.89 0.74
N ILE A 52 -13.13 -2.99 -0.20
CA ILE A 52 -12.56 -3.00 -1.56
C ILE A 52 -11.09 -2.60 -1.53
N ALA A 53 -10.75 -1.60 -0.71
CA ALA A 53 -9.38 -1.15 -0.48
C ALA A 53 -8.50 -2.21 0.20
N ASP A 54 -9.02 -3.03 1.09
CA ASP A 54 -8.26 -4.14 1.68
C ASP A 54 -7.93 -5.22 0.64
N LYS A 55 -8.69 -5.27 -0.46
CA LYS A 55 -8.39 -6.09 -1.65
C LYS A 55 -7.47 -5.37 -2.64
N CYS A 56 -6.82 -4.27 -2.23
CA CYS A 56 -6.11 -3.38 -3.14
C CYS A 56 -5.09 -4.15 -3.99
N PRO A 57 -5.15 -3.99 -5.32
CA PRO A 57 -4.36 -4.78 -6.27
C PRO A 57 -2.85 -4.66 -6.06
N VAL A 58 -2.36 -3.59 -5.42
CA VAL A 58 -0.95 -3.45 -5.11
C VAL A 58 -0.45 -4.45 -4.07
N HIS A 59 -1.28 -4.95 -3.13
CA HIS A 59 -0.84 -6.09 -2.32
C HIS A 59 -0.54 -7.29 -3.24
N ARG A 60 -1.42 -7.53 -4.23
CA ARG A 60 -1.17 -8.52 -5.28
C ARG A 60 0.08 -8.21 -6.09
N THR A 61 0.30 -6.95 -6.48
CA THR A 61 1.48 -6.51 -7.25
C THR A 61 2.77 -6.68 -6.47
N LEU A 62 2.78 -6.36 -5.16
CA LEU A 62 3.97 -6.44 -4.30
C LEU A 62 4.32 -7.88 -3.90
N HIS A 63 3.35 -8.79 -3.91
CA HIS A 63 3.56 -10.23 -3.65
C HIS A 63 3.66 -11.08 -4.94
N SER A 64 3.51 -10.49 -6.12
CA SER A 64 3.73 -11.18 -7.41
C SER A 64 5.18 -11.02 -7.86
N GLU A 65 5.57 -11.71 -8.94
CA GLU A 65 6.85 -11.47 -9.60
C GLU A 65 6.96 -10.00 -10.05
N ILE A 66 7.96 -9.27 -9.54
CA ILE A 66 8.18 -7.85 -9.84
C ILE A 66 9.33 -7.71 -10.84
N ALA A 67 9.04 -7.17 -12.03
CA ALA A 67 10.06 -6.78 -13.00
C ALA A 67 10.34 -5.26 -12.90
N ILE A 68 11.52 -4.88 -12.43
CA ILE A 68 11.95 -3.48 -12.35
C ILE A 68 12.70 -3.12 -13.63
N ARG A 69 12.25 -2.07 -14.33
CA ARG A 69 12.95 -1.50 -15.49
C ARG A 69 13.36 -0.06 -15.19
N THR A 70 14.65 0.21 -15.30
CA THR A 70 15.20 1.57 -15.21
C THR A 70 15.50 2.09 -16.60
N THR A 71 15.03 3.30 -16.92
CA THR A 71 15.38 4.00 -18.16
C THR A 71 16.01 5.33 -17.82
N HIS A 72 17.20 5.58 -18.36
CA HIS A 72 17.83 6.90 -18.31
C HIS A 72 17.51 7.62 -19.62
N LYS A 73 17.13 8.90 -19.52
CA LYS A 73 17.18 9.84 -20.63
C LYS A 73 18.25 10.84 -20.28
N ASP A 74 19.26 10.93 -21.12
CA ASP A 74 20.23 12.03 -21.11
C ASP A 74 19.52 13.36 -21.38
#